data_AF-A0A1H7H023-F1
#
_entry.id   AF-A0A1H7H023-F1
#
_cell.length_a   1.000
_cell.length_b   1.000
_cell.length_c   1.000
_cell.angle_alpha   90.00
_cell.angle_beta   90.00
_cell.angle_gamma   90.00
#
_symmetry.space_group_name_H-M   'P 1'
#
loop_
_entity.id
_entity.type
_entity.pdbx_description
1 polymer ?
#
loop_
_entity_poly.entity_id
_entity_poly.type
_entity_poly.pdbx_seq_one_letter_code
_entity_poly.pdbx_strand_id
1 'polypeptide(L)'
;MIKNAVKKLFGGVELSWLKLIIMAVIAGALTAVFAIVPVLEHTSFHAMAVTFEVWIFFGIFIIMNSRSNLDSALKCFVFFLISQPLVYLIQVPFSPLGWELFGYYPYWFIWTLLCLPMGYIGYWMKKDKWWGYLILLPMILLTGTSYMEYFSEFQFSMPKYILIALFCACMMIFYPVLIFSGKKIRTVGAVVGGVCVVGLTVLCLVKPPVYSACIMSEEEGGFDENYSVYLADDKYGSVEIAYTEDIDEYMIQADFRRAGDTVMVLESPDGDKREYDVHIERDTYTVSER
;
A
#
# COMPACT_ATOMS: atom_id res chain seq x y z
N MET A 1 -28.70 -0.57 -11.92
CA MET A 1 -28.57 -0.65 -10.45
C MET A 1 -27.37 0.13 -9.90
N ILE A 2 -26.14 -0.18 -10.33
CA ILE A 2 -24.90 0.44 -9.82
C ILE A 2 -24.92 1.99 -9.91
N LYS A 3 -25.38 2.53 -11.03
CA LYS A 3 -25.46 3.99 -11.26
C LYS A 3 -26.32 4.74 -10.21
N ASN A 4 -27.35 4.09 -9.65
CA ASN A 4 -28.22 4.71 -8.62
C ASN A 4 -27.63 4.56 -7.21
N ALA A 5 -26.96 3.46 -6.91
CA ALA A 5 -26.30 3.25 -5.62
C ALA A 5 -25.11 4.19 -5.43
N VAL A 6 -24.30 4.39 -6.47
CA VAL A 6 -23.09 5.21 -6.36
C VAL A 6 -23.39 6.72 -6.41
N LYS A 7 -24.42 7.15 -7.15
CA LYS A 7 -24.90 8.53 -7.11
C LYS A 7 -25.53 8.88 -5.75
N LYS A 8 -26.07 7.90 -5.03
CA LYS A 8 -26.48 8.08 -3.63
C LYS A 8 -25.28 8.26 -2.70
N LEU A 9 -24.16 7.57 -2.96
CA LEU A 9 -22.96 7.64 -2.13
C LEU A 9 -22.26 9.01 -2.21
N PHE A 10 -22.14 9.60 -3.40
CA PHE A 10 -21.45 10.88 -3.60
C PHE A 10 -22.44 12.01 -3.92
N GLY A 11 -22.90 12.72 -2.88
CA GLY A 11 -23.81 13.86 -2.99
C GLY A 11 -25.29 13.53 -2.76
N GLY A 12 -25.62 12.28 -2.46
CA GLY A 12 -26.96 11.84 -2.10
C GLY A 12 -27.16 11.52 -0.62
N VAL A 13 -26.11 11.61 0.20
CA VAL A 13 -26.18 11.37 1.65
C VAL A 13 -26.29 12.69 2.38
N GLU A 14 -27.34 12.85 3.19
CA GLU A 14 -27.38 13.92 4.17
C GLU A 14 -26.43 13.58 5.34
N LEU A 15 -25.19 14.06 5.21
CA LEU A 15 -24.13 13.88 6.19
C LEU A 15 -24.26 14.92 7.31
N SER A 16 -25.02 14.57 8.35
CA SER A 16 -25.10 15.34 9.59
C SER A 16 -23.84 15.17 10.45
N TRP A 17 -23.63 16.07 11.41
CA TRP A 17 -22.52 15.98 12.37
C TRP A 17 -22.50 14.67 13.16
N LEU A 18 -23.66 14.21 13.61
CA LEU A 18 -23.76 12.93 14.32
C LEU A 18 -23.30 11.75 13.45
N LYS A 19 -23.75 11.69 12.18
CA LYS A 19 -23.33 10.63 11.26
C LYS A 19 -21.83 10.68 10.96
N LEU A 20 -21.28 11.89 10.84
CA LEU A 20 -19.84 12.09 10.66
C LEU A 20 -19.04 11.54 11.85
N ILE A 21 -19.44 11.88 13.07
CA ILE A 21 -18.76 11.42 14.30
C ILE A 21 -18.82 9.90 14.39
N ILE A 22 -19.99 9.29 14.18
CA ILE A 22 -20.15 7.82 14.18
C ILE A 22 -19.23 7.19 13.12
N MET A 23 -19.20 7.74 11.91
CA MET A 23 -18.34 7.25 10.83
C MET A 23 -16.86 7.38 11.18
N ALA A 24 -16.44 8.47 11.83
CA ALA A 24 -15.05 8.68 12.25
C ALA A 24 -14.62 7.66 13.31
N VAL A 25 -15.50 7.39 14.29
CA VAL A 25 -15.26 6.37 15.33
C VAL A 25 -15.16 4.98 14.71
N ILE A 26 -16.08 4.61 13.82
CA ILE A 26 -16.07 3.31 13.14
C ILE A 26 -14.82 3.17 12.28
N ALA A 27 -14.46 4.19 11.50
CA ALA A 27 -13.26 4.17 10.66
C ALA A 27 -12.00 4.00 11.53
N GLY A 28 -11.86 4.78 12.60
CA GLY A 28 -10.71 4.67 13.49
C GLY A 28 -10.61 3.30 14.18
N ALA A 29 -11.73 2.78 14.68
CA ALA A 29 -11.76 1.46 15.31
C ALA A 29 -11.46 0.32 14.33
N LEU A 30 -12.04 0.35 13.13
CA LEU A 30 -11.83 -0.69 12.12
C LEU A 30 -10.38 -0.70 11.62
N THR A 31 -9.82 0.49 11.35
CA THR A 31 -8.41 0.63 10.97
C THR A 31 -7.48 0.12 12.07
N ALA A 32 -7.77 0.39 13.35
CA ALA A 32 -7.00 -0.17 14.46
C ALA A 32 -7.07 -1.70 14.50
N VAL A 33 -8.26 -2.29 14.32
CA VAL A 33 -8.41 -3.75 14.26
C VAL A 33 -7.57 -4.36 13.13
N PHE A 34 -7.56 -3.72 11.95
CA PHE A 34 -6.72 -4.15 10.84
C PHE A 34 -5.22 -4.08 11.12
N ALA A 35 -4.79 -3.13 11.96
CA ALA A 35 -3.40 -3.00 12.39
C ALA A 35 -3.00 -4.03 13.46
N ILE A 36 -3.92 -4.43 14.34
CA ILE A 36 -3.61 -5.26 15.52
C ILE A 36 -3.69 -6.76 15.23
N VAL A 37 -4.62 -7.19 14.37
CA VAL A 37 -4.92 -8.62 14.18
C VAL A 37 -3.79 -9.28 13.38
N PRO A 38 -3.03 -10.25 13.94
CA PRO A 38 -1.85 -10.81 13.28
C PRO A 38 -2.15 -11.52 11.96
N VAL A 39 -3.30 -12.18 11.82
CA VAL A 39 -3.68 -12.82 10.55
C VAL A 39 -3.92 -11.83 9.40
N LEU A 40 -4.08 -10.54 9.72
CA LEU A 40 -4.20 -9.47 8.73
C LEU A 40 -2.86 -8.84 8.37
N GLU A 41 -1.79 -9.17 9.09
CA GLU A 41 -0.44 -8.66 8.83
C GLU A 41 0.03 -9.06 7.43
N HIS A 42 0.74 -8.14 6.78
CA HIS A 42 1.14 -8.27 5.36
C HIS A 42 -0.02 -8.59 4.40
N THR A 43 -1.24 -8.15 4.69
CA THR A 43 -2.38 -8.27 3.77
C THR A 43 -2.91 -6.91 3.33
N SER A 44 -3.87 -6.91 2.41
CA SER A 44 -4.60 -5.70 2.03
C SER A 44 -5.25 -4.97 3.20
N PHE A 45 -5.68 -5.70 4.25
CA PHE A 45 -6.33 -5.07 5.40
C PHE A 45 -5.33 -4.28 6.24
N HIS A 46 -4.16 -4.86 6.54
CA HIS A 46 -3.11 -4.13 7.23
C HIS A 46 -2.60 -2.96 6.38
N ALA A 47 -2.46 -3.13 5.07
CA ALA A 47 -2.12 -2.03 4.16
C ALA A 47 -3.10 -0.86 4.31
N MET A 48 -4.41 -1.10 4.30
CA MET A 48 -5.44 -0.08 4.53
C MET A 48 -5.33 0.65 5.87
N ALA A 49 -4.65 0.04 6.86
CA ALA A 49 -4.46 0.65 8.17
C ALA A 49 -3.33 1.68 8.21
N VAL A 50 -2.33 1.54 7.33
CA VAL A 50 -1.05 2.27 7.43
C VAL A 50 -0.84 3.30 6.31
N THR A 51 -1.78 3.45 5.38
CA THR A 51 -1.64 4.29 4.17
C THR A 51 -2.86 5.15 3.86
N PHE A 52 -2.73 6.01 2.84
CA PHE A 52 -3.64 7.14 2.60
C PHE A 52 -4.86 6.84 1.72
N GLU A 53 -4.89 5.82 0.87
CA GLU A 53 -5.91 5.67 -0.18
C GLU A 53 -7.35 5.56 0.35
N VAL A 54 -7.55 4.87 1.47
CA VAL A 54 -8.86 4.73 2.11
C VAL A 54 -9.27 6.04 2.78
N TRP A 55 -8.31 6.76 3.36
CA TRP A 55 -8.52 8.08 3.93
C TRP A 55 -8.85 9.13 2.87
N ILE A 56 -8.22 9.06 1.69
CA ILE A 56 -8.55 9.88 0.53
C ILE A 56 -10.00 9.63 0.12
N PHE A 57 -10.43 8.37 0.07
CA PHE A 57 -11.83 8.03 -0.20
C PHE A 57 -12.80 8.65 0.81
N PHE A 58 -12.51 8.52 2.12
CA PHE A 58 -13.33 9.16 3.16
C PHE A 58 -13.37 10.69 3.00
N GLY A 59 -12.22 11.32 2.75
CA GLY A 59 -12.14 12.76 2.51
C GLY A 59 -13.02 13.21 1.34
N ILE A 60 -12.90 12.55 0.19
CA ILE A 60 -13.72 12.81 -0.99
C ILE A 60 -15.20 12.57 -0.69
N PHE A 61 -15.55 11.47 -0.02
CA PHE A 61 -16.93 11.17 0.37
C PHE A 61 -17.53 12.30 1.23
N ILE A 62 -16.79 12.79 2.22
CA ILE A 62 -17.22 13.89 3.10
C ILE A 62 -17.42 15.17 2.29
N ILE A 63 -16.45 15.54 1.46
CA ILE A 63 -16.50 16.74 0.60
C ILE A 63 -17.75 16.70 -0.29
N MET A 64 -17.99 15.58 -0.96
CA MET A 64 -19.09 15.43 -1.90
C MET A 64 -20.46 15.44 -1.23
N ASN A 65 -20.57 15.13 0.06
CA ASN A 65 -21.81 15.17 0.83
C ASN A 65 -21.94 16.40 1.75
N SER A 66 -20.99 17.34 1.70
CA SER A 66 -21.03 18.59 2.47
C SER A 66 -21.87 19.68 1.79
N ARG A 67 -22.36 20.65 2.56
CA ARG A 67 -23.28 21.71 2.09
C ARG A 67 -22.59 22.98 1.59
N SER A 68 -21.36 23.23 2.02
CA SER A 68 -20.57 24.41 1.66
C SER A 68 -19.07 24.12 1.79
N ASN A 69 -18.22 25.03 1.30
CA ASN A 69 -16.75 24.93 1.46
C ASN A 69 -16.35 24.83 2.95
N LEU A 70 -16.97 25.65 3.82
CA LEU A 70 -16.69 25.64 5.25
C LEU A 70 -17.18 24.35 5.93
N ASP A 71 -18.40 23.90 5.56
CA ASP A 71 -18.94 22.63 6.08
C ASP A 71 -18.03 21.46 5.69
N SER A 72 -17.53 21.44 4.46
CA SER A 72 -16.57 20.45 3.95
C SER A 72 -15.25 20.47 4.72
N ALA A 73 -14.64 21.65 4.86
CA ALA A 73 -13.40 21.84 5.62
C ALA A 73 -13.52 21.34 7.06
N LEU A 74 -14.56 21.78 7.78
CA LEU A 74 -14.76 21.42 9.18
C LEU A 74 -15.09 19.94 9.34
N LYS A 75 -15.90 19.36 8.45
CA LYS A 75 -16.21 17.93 8.52
C LYS A 75 -15.01 17.04 8.20
N CYS A 76 -14.20 17.39 7.21
CA CYS A 76 -12.94 16.68 6.96
C CYS A 76 -12.02 16.79 8.18
N PHE A 77 -11.79 18.00 8.69
CA PHE A 77 -10.96 18.22 9.88
C PHE A 77 -11.45 17.41 11.09
N VAL A 78 -12.72 17.51 11.45
CA VAL A 78 -13.29 16.80 12.62
C VAL A 78 -13.26 15.28 12.43
N PHE A 79 -13.51 14.78 11.22
CA PHE A 79 -13.43 13.36 10.93
C PHE A 79 -12.01 12.82 11.24
N PHE A 80 -10.98 13.47 10.69
CA PHE A 80 -9.59 13.06 10.91
C PHE A 80 -9.11 13.30 12.33
N LEU A 81 -9.56 14.39 12.97
CA LEU A 81 -9.26 14.71 14.37
C LEU A 81 -9.81 13.65 15.33
N ILE A 82 -10.88 12.95 14.98
CA ILE A 82 -11.43 11.85 15.78
C ILE A 82 -10.77 10.53 15.37
N SER A 83 -10.76 10.21 14.08
CA SER A 83 -10.38 8.88 13.61
C SER A 83 -8.89 8.59 13.86
N GLN A 84 -8.00 9.54 13.55
CA GLN A 84 -6.55 9.32 13.62
C GLN A 84 -6.05 9.04 15.04
N PRO A 85 -6.34 9.86 16.07
CA PRO A 85 -5.90 9.53 17.43
C PRO A 85 -6.57 8.25 17.95
N LEU A 86 -7.81 7.97 17.56
CA LEU A 86 -8.51 6.76 17.98
C LEU A 86 -7.83 5.48 17.45
N VAL A 87 -7.29 5.51 16.22
CA VAL A 87 -6.49 4.42 15.66
C VAL A 87 -5.32 4.07 16.57
N TYR A 88 -4.60 5.07 17.07
CA TYR A 88 -3.47 4.89 17.98
C TYR A 88 -3.92 4.44 19.38
N LEU A 89 -4.95 5.09 19.95
CA LEU A 89 -5.45 4.76 21.29
C LEU A 89 -5.86 3.28 21.42
N ILE A 90 -6.50 2.73 20.37
CA ILE A 90 -6.92 1.33 20.37
C ILE A 90 -5.72 0.39 20.21
N GLN A 91 -4.67 0.80 19.48
CA GLN A 91 -3.46 -0.01 19.28
C GLN A 91 -2.54 -0.06 20.51
N VAL A 92 -2.47 0.99 21.32
CA VAL A 92 -1.59 1.07 22.51
C VAL A 92 -1.58 -0.20 23.36
N PRO A 93 -2.73 -0.76 23.82
CA PRO A 93 -2.71 -1.94 24.69
C PRO A 93 -2.29 -3.24 23.99
N PHE A 94 -2.18 -3.27 22.66
CA PHE A 94 -1.84 -4.46 21.88
C PHE A 94 -0.52 -4.35 21.13
N SER A 95 0.12 -3.17 21.14
CA SER A 95 1.40 -2.95 20.46
C SER A 95 2.57 -3.12 21.42
N PRO A 96 3.67 -3.78 21.00
CA PRO A 96 4.91 -3.83 21.78
C PRO A 96 5.48 -2.45 22.14
N LEU A 97 5.20 -1.43 21.31
CA LEU A 97 5.62 -0.05 21.52
C LEU A 97 4.78 0.68 22.59
N GLY A 98 3.62 0.16 22.97
CA GLY A 98 2.72 0.80 23.93
C GLY A 98 2.40 2.25 23.56
N TRP A 99 2.64 3.17 24.50
CA TRP A 99 2.41 4.62 24.30
C TRP A 99 3.39 5.28 23.33
N GLU A 100 4.53 4.66 23.03
CA GLU A 100 5.51 5.21 22.08
C GLU A 100 4.95 5.30 20.66
N LEU A 101 3.89 4.53 20.35
CA LEU A 101 3.11 4.68 19.11
C LEU A 101 2.63 6.12 18.86
N PHE A 102 2.37 6.90 19.92
CA PHE A 102 1.99 8.31 19.77
C PHE A 102 3.12 9.20 19.25
N GLY A 103 4.36 8.71 19.19
CA GLY A 103 5.47 9.37 18.50
C GLY A 103 5.19 9.63 17.02
N TYR A 104 4.34 8.83 16.38
CA TYR A 104 3.93 9.03 14.98
C TYR A 104 2.76 10.02 14.82
N TYR A 105 2.03 10.32 15.90
CA TYR A 105 0.84 11.17 15.85
C TYR A 105 1.10 12.63 15.41
N PRO A 106 2.21 13.30 15.76
CA PRO A 106 2.50 14.66 15.30
C PRO A 106 2.44 14.81 13.77
N TYR A 107 2.93 13.81 13.03
CA TYR A 107 2.86 13.81 11.56
C TYR A 107 1.41 13.73 11.08
N TRP A 108 0.60 12.84 11.65
CA TRP A 108 -0.83 12.74 11.35
C TRP A 108 -1.64 13.97 11.76
N PHE A 109 -1.24 14.65 12.82
CA PHE A 109 -1.86 15.89 13.23
C PHE A 109 -1.66 17.00 12.20
N ILE A 110 -0.48 17.08 11.58
CA ILE A 110 -0.24 18.01 10.45
C ILE A 110 -1.20 17.70 9.30
N TRP A 111 -1.34 16.44 8.90
CA TRP A 111 -2.30 16.04 7.86
C TRP A 111 -3.74 16.38 8.24
N THR A 112 -4.10 16.18 9.51
CA THR A 112 -5.41 16.56 10.04
C THR A 112 -5.64 18.06 9.90
N LEU A 113 -4.68 18.91 10.27
CA LEU A 113 -4.78 20.36 10.07
C LEU A 113 -4.91 20.74 8.59
N LEU A 114 -4.15 20.09 7.71
CA LEU A 114 -4.24 20.31 6.26
C LEU A 114 -5.60 19.90 5.66
N CYS A 115 -6.40 19.10 6.37
CA CYS A 115 -7.77 18.79 5.95
C CYS A 115 -8.69 20.03 5.91
N LEU A 116 -8.38 21.10 6.64
CA LEU A 116 -9.12 22.36 6.56
C LEU A 116 -9.00 23.00 5.16
N PRO A 117 -7.80 23.40 4.67
CA PRO A 117 -7.67 23.95 3.33
C PRO A 117 -8.03 22.92 2.24
N MET A 118 -7.67 21.63 2.42
CA MET A 118 -8.02 20.60 1.45
C MET A 118 -9.53 20.40 1.32
N GLY A 119 -10.27 20.35 2.43
CA GLY A 119 -11.73 20.22 2.41
C GLY A 119 -12.41 21.47 1.85
N TYR A 120 -11.88 22.66 2.13
CA TYR A 120 -12.39 23.92 1.58
C TYR A 120 -12.25 23.99 0.06
N ILE A 121 -11.04 23.73 -0.44
CA ILE A 121 -10.73 23.74 -1.88
C ILE A 121 -11.42 22.57 -2.58
N GLY A 122 -11.40 21.38 -1.98
CA GLY A 122 -12.02 20.17 -2.51
C GLY A 122 -13.51 20.34 -2.82
N TYR A 123 -14.23 21.17 -2.06
CA TYR A 123 -15.64 21.45 -2.35
C TYR A 123 -15.88 22.01 -3.76
N TRP A 124 -14.89 22.71 -4.34
CA TRP A 124 -15.00 23.24 -5.70
C TRP A 124 -15.08 22.16 -6.78
N MET A 125 -14.72 20.91 -6.47
CA MET A 125 -14.97 19.76 -7.36
C MET A 125 -16.46 19.62 -7.72
N LYS A 126 -17.37 20.00 -6.80
CA LYS A 126 -18.83 19.94 -7.01
C LYS A 126 -19.34 20.91 -8.09
N LYS A 127 -18.52 21.88 -8.51
CA LYS A 127 -18.89 22.84 -9.56
C LYS A 127 -18.88 22.26 -10.97
N ASP A 128 -18.40 21.03 -11.14
CA ASP A 128 -18.41 20.28 -12.41
C ASP A 128 -17.68 20.99 -13.55
N LYS A 129 -16.47 21.48 -13.25
CA LYS A 129 -15.59 22.22 -14.17
C LYS A 129 -14.22 21.56 -14.23
N TRP A 130 -13.46 21.83 -15.28
CA TRP A 130 -12.13 21.24 -15.49
C TRP A 130 -11.14 21.52 -14.36
N TRP A 131 -11.20 22.70 -13.73
CA TRP A 131 -10.37 22.98 -12.55
C TRP A 131 -10.76 22.10 -11.34
N GLY A 132 -12.01 21.63 -11.26
CA GLY A 132 -12.40 20.62 -10.29
C GLY A 132 -11.66 19.31 -10.51
N TYR A 133 -11.45 18.91 -11.76
CA TYR A 133 -10.63 17.73 -12.09
C TYR A 133 -9.16 17.96 -11.75
N LEU A 134 -8.63 19.18 -11.94
CA LEU A 134 -7.27 19.53 -11.48
C LEU A 134 -7.12 19.46 -9.96
N ILE A 135 -8.15 19.82 -9.19
CA ILE A 135 -8.17 19.67 -7.72
C ILE A 135 -8.15 18.20 -7.31
N LEU A 136 -8.80 17.32 -8.08
CA LEU A 136 -8.83 15.88 -7.83
C LEU A 136 -7.52 15.18 -8.20
N LEU A 137 -6.78 15.70 -9.18
CA LEU A 137 -5.62 15.04 -9.77
C LEU A 137 -4.54 14.65 -8.74
N PRO A 138 -4.13 15.50 -7.77
CA PRO A 138 -3.18 15.11 -6.74
C PRO A 138 -3.61 13.87 -5.95
N MET A 139 -4.90 13.73 -5.66
CA MET A 139 -5.43 12.56 -4.95
C MET A 139 -5.39 11.30 -5.81
N ILE A 140 -5.63 11.44 -7.13
CA ILE A 140 -5.48 10.33 -8.09
C ILE A 140 -4.01 9.92 -8.20
N LEU A 141 -3.08 10.88 -8.23
CA LEU A 141 -1.64 10.60 -8.30
C LEU A 141 -1.15 9.88 -7.05
N LEU A 142 -1.54 10.33 -5.85
CA LEU A 142 -1.25 9.63 -4.60
C LEU A 142 -1.85 8.22 -4.57
N THR A 143 -3.08 8.06 -5.08
CA THR A 143 -3.70 6.73 -5.21
C THR A 143 -2.92 5.85 -6.21
N GLY A 144 -2.34 6.44 -7.25
CA GLY A 144 -1.51 5.75 -8.23
C GLY A 144 -0.15 5.33 -7.70
N THR A 145 0.47 6.12 -6.82
CA THR A 145 1.70 5.69 -6.13
C THR A 145 1.43 4.52 -5.19
N SER A 146 0.34 4.57 -4.41
CA SER A 146 -0.10 3.43 -3.60
C SER A 146 -0.39 2.19 -4.46
N TYR A 147 -1.04 2.37 -5.62
CA TYR A 147 -1.31 1.27 -6.55
C TYR A 147 -0.02 0.56 -6.98
N MET A 148 1.00 1.34 -7.38
CA MET A 148 2.27 0.81 -7.83
C MET A 148 2.97 -0.01 -6.73
N GLU A 149 2.98 0.52 -5.51
CA GLU A 149 3.52 -0.15 -4.33
C GLU A 149 2.78 -1.48 -4.05
N TYR A 150 1.46 -1.46 -3.94
CA TYR A 150 0.71 -2.68 -3.61
C TYR A 150 0.65 -3.70 -4.72
N PHE A 151 0.69 -3.26 -5.98
CA PHE A 151 0.76 -4.19 -7.08
C PHE A 151 2.12 -4.90 -7.11
N SER A 152 3.19 -4.18 -6.77
CA SER A 152 4.50 -4.78 -6.52
C SER A 152 4.44 -5.79 -5.37
N GLU A 153 3.90 -5.39 -4.21
CA GLU A 153 3.75 -6.30 -3.06
C GLU A 153 2.89 -7.54 -3.38
N PHE A 154 1.85 -7.38 -4.19
CA PHE A 154 1.03 -8.48 -4.68
C PHE A 154 1.82 -9.45 -5.57
N GLN A 155 2.69 -8.94 -6.45
CA GLN A 155 3.53 -9.79 -7.30
C GLN A 155 4.50 -10.63 -6.47
N PHE A 156 5.13 -10.02 -5.46
CA PHE A 156 6.08 -10.72 -4.60
C PHE A 156 5.38 -11.73 -3.67
N SER A 157 4.24 -11.35 -3.08
CA SER A 157 3.58 -12.08 -1.98
C SER A 157 2.22 -12.69 -2.34
N MET A 158 2.01 -13.08 -3.60
CA MET A 158 0.71 -13.55 -4.11
C MET A 158 0.07 -14.64 -3.21
N PRO A 159 -1.21 -14.52 -2.79
CA PRO A 159 -2.25 -13.57 -3.22
C PRO A 159 -2.44 -12.34 -2.29
N LYS A 160 -1.50 -12.05 -1.38
CA LYS A 160 -1.57 -10.90 -0.47
C LYS A 160 -1.64 -9.58 -1.26
N TYR A 161 -2.15 -8.51 -0.65
CA TYR A 161 -2.27 -7.16 -1.26
C TYR A 161 -3.20 -6.98 -2.48
N ILE A 162 -3.78 -8.04 -3.05
CA ILE A 162 -4.64 -7.94 -4.25
C ILE A 162 -5.85 -7.00 -4.07
N LEU A 163 -6.52 -7.02 -2.90
CA LEU A 163 -7.73 -6.25 -2.69
C LEU A 163 -7.45 -4.75 -2.68
N ILE A 164 -6.35 -4.33 -2.03
CA ILE A 164 -5.98 -2.92 -1.95
C ILE A 164 -5.42 -2.41 -3.29
N ALA A 165 -4.67 -3.24 -4.02
CA ALA A 165 -4.23 -2.91 -5.37
C ALA A 165 -5.43 -2.72 -6.32
N LEU A 166 -6.42 -3.62 -6.28
CA LEU A 166 -7.66 -3.48 -7.05
C LEU A 166 -8.46 -2.26 -6.63
N PHE A 167 -8.53 -1.95 -5.33
CA PHE A 167 -9.16 -0.75 -4.82
C PHE A 167 -8.51 0.50 -5.43
N CYS A 168 -7.19 0.65 -5.35
CA CYS A 168 -6.49 1.81 -5.91
C CYS A 168 -6.74 1.95 -7.42
N ALA A 169 -6.60 0.85 -8.18
CA ALA A 169 -6.85 0.84 -9.62
C ALA A 169 -8.29 1.27 -9.96
N CYS A 170 -9.28 0.75 -9.22
CA CYS A 170 -10.68 1.12 -9.38
C CYS A 170 -10.89 2.60 -9.07
N MET A 171 -10.30 3.12 -8.00
CA MET A 171 -10.52 4.50 -7.56
C MET A 171 -9.89 5.53 -8.49
N MET A 172 -8.73 5.23 -9.09
CA MET A 172 -8.14 6.06 -10.16
C MET A 172 -9.09 6.27 -11.34
N ILE A 173 -9.87 5.24 -11.69
CA ILE A 173 -10.84 5.29 -12.79
C ILE A 173 -12.17 5.90 -12.34
N PHE A 174 -12.64 5.53 -11.15
CA PHE A 174 -13.97 5.87 -10.70
C PHE A 174 -14.08 7.26 -10.08
N TYR A 175 -13.06 7.83 -9.42
CA TYR A 175 -13.20 9.17 -8.83
C TYR A 175 -13.76 10.21 -9.83
N PRO A 176 -13.23 10.35 -11.06
CA PRO A 176 -13.78 11.31 -12.02
C PRO A 176 -15.19 10.95 -12.49
N VAL A 177 -15.49 9.66 -12.63
CA VAL A 177 -16.80 9.16 -13.09
C VAL A 177 -17.90 9.42 -12.06
N LEU A 178 -17.54 9.39 -10.78
CA LEU A 178 -18.46 9.48 -9.65
C LEU A 178 -18.64 10.91 -9.14
N ILE A 179 -17.61 11.74 -9.22
CA ILE A 179 -17.63 13.12 -8.71
C ILE A 179 -18.27 14.08 -9.73
N PHE A 180 -17.94 13.93 -11.02
CA PHE A 180 -18.36 14.86 -12.06
C PHE A 180 -19.65 14.42 -12.74
N SER A 181 -20.47 15.38 -13.16
CA SER A 181 -21.71 15.14 -13.89
C SER A 181 -21.51 15.28 -15.41
N GLY A 182 -20.57 16.13 -15.82
CA GLY A 182 -20.24 16.41 -17.21
C GLY A 182 -19.68 15.20 -17.94
N LYS A 183 -20.37 14.76 -18.99
CA LYS A 183 -20.00 13.57 -19.79
C LYS A 183 -18.55 13.63 -20.28
N LYS A 184 -18.06 14.81 -20.69
CA LYS A 184 -16.68 15.01 -21.16
C LYS A 184 -15.65 14.74 -20.05
N ILE A 185 -15.79 15.39 -18.89
CA ILE A 185 -14.84 15.24 -17.76
C ILE A 185 -14.84 13.78 -17.26
N ARG A 186 -16.02 13.16 -17.14
CA ARG A 186 -16.14 11.75 -16.71
C ARG A 186 -15.42 10.80 -17.67
N THR A 187 -15.62 10.99 -18.97
CA THR A 187 -15.02 10.11 -20.00
C THR A 187 -13.52 10.31 -20.04
N VAL A 188 -13.04 11.56 -20.10
CA VAL A 188 -11.61 11.86 -20.11
C VAL A 188 -10.94 11.36 -18.84
N GLY A 189 -11.52 11.63 -17.67
CA GLY A 189 -10.97 11.16 -16.39
C GLY A 189 -10.92 9.64 -16.29
N ALA A 190 -11.93 8.92 -16.77
CA ALA A 190 -11.92 7.45 -16.79
C ALA A 190 -10.87 6.89 -17.75
N VAL A 191 -10.74 7.48 -18.95
CA VAL A 191 -9.75 7.05 -19.95
C VAL A 191 -8.34 7.32 -19.44
N VAL A 192 -8.07 8.51 -18.91
CA VAL A 192 -6.78 8.86 -18.32
C VAL A 192 -6.46 7.92 -17.14
N GLY A 193 -7.40 7.73 -16.21
CA GLY A 193 -7.22 6.79 -15.11
C GLY A 193 -6.93 5.36 -15.58
N GLY A 194 -7.66 4.88 -16.60
CA GLY A 194 -7.45 3.55 -17.17
C GLY A 194 -6.10 3.40 -17.85
N VAL A 195 -5.68 4.39 -18.65
CA VAL A 195 -4.34 4.41 -19.29
C VAL A 195 -3.25 4.46 -18.23
N CYS A 196 -3.40 5.25 -17.18
CA CYS A 196 -2.44 5.29 -16.07
C CYS A 196 -2.35 3.95 -15.34
N VAL A 197 -3.48 3.30 -15.04
CA VAL A 197 -3.48 1.96 -14.42
C VAL A 197 -2.72 0.98 -15.31
N VAL A 198 -3.06 0.89 -16.61
CA VAL A 198 -2.36 -0.01 -17.55
C VAL A 198 -0.87 0.29 -17.63
N GLY A 199 -0.49 1.57 -17.73
CA GLY A 199 0.91 1.99 -17.78
C GLY A 199 1.69 1.61 -16.51
N LEU A 200 1.11 1.83 -15.33
CA LEU A 200 1.72 1.45 -14.05
C LEU A 200 1.79 -0.07 -13.91
N THR A 201 0.76 -0.82 -14.33
CA THR A 201 0.78 -2.28 -14.35
C THR A 201 1.95 -2.79 -15.22
N VAL A 202 2.09 -2.27 -16.44
CA VAL A 202 3.17 -2.66 -17.35
C VAL A 202 4.53 -2.30 -16.77
N LEU A 203 4.68 -1.12 -16.17
CA LEU A 203 5.91 -0.69 -15.50
C LEU A 203 6.34 -1.72 -14.43
N CYS A 204 5.42 -2.10 -13.54
CA CYS A 204 5.67 -3.09 -12.49
C CYS A 204 5.96 -4.48 -13.07
N LEU A 205 5.33 -4.88 -14.17
CA LEU A 205 5.60 -6.17 -14.81
C LEU A 205 6.97 -6.22 -15.51
N VAL A 206 7.43 -5.10 -16.07
CA VAL A 206 8.75 -5.00 -16.72
C VAL A 206 9.87 -4.91 -15.69
N LYS A 207 9.60 -4.30 -14.54
CA LYS A 207 10.53 -4.18 -13.41
C LYS A 207 9.88 -4.77 -12.15
N PRO A 208 9.79 -6.11 -12.06
CA PRO A 208 9.21 -6.75 -10.89
C PRO A 208 10.03 -6.42 -9.63
N PRO A 209 9.41 -6.47 -8.45
CA PRO A 209 10.13 -6.33 -7.20
C PRO A 209 11.20 -7.41 -7.08
N VAL A 210 12.40 -6.98 -6.67
CA VAL A 210 13.49 -7.87 -6.26
C VAL A 210 13.86 -7.51 -4.83
N TYR A 211 13.98 -8.51 -3.98
CA TYR A 211 14.58 -8.40 -2.66
C TYR A 211 15.99 -9.00 -2.74
N SER A 212 16.99 -8.13 -2.74
CA SER A 212 18.40 -8.52 -2.80
C SER A 212 18.94 -8.69 -1.38
N ALA A 213 19.54 -9.84 -1.09
CA ALA A 213 20.06 -10.17 0.23
C ALA A 213 21.36 -10.98 0.12
N CYS A 214 22.27 -10.81 1.08
CA CYS A 214 23.38 -11.74 1.28
C CYS A 214 22.88 -12.87 2.17
N ILE A 215 22.98 -14.13 1.71
CA ILE A 215 22.50 -15.32 2.42
C ILE A 215 23.53 -15.87 3.40
N MET A 216 24.79 -15.98 2.98
CA MET A 216 25.84 -16.70 3.70
C MET A 216 27.22 -16.25 3.20
N SER A 217 28.20 -16.15 4.10
CA SER A 217 29.61 -15.90 3.73
C SER A 217 30.41 -17.20 3.59
N GLU A 218 31.57 -17.09 2.95
CA GLU A 218 32.54 -18.17 2.80
C GLU A 218 32.95 -18.79 4.15
N GLU A 219 33.14 -17.97 5.19
CA GLU A 219 33.50 -18.48 6.52
C GLU A 219 32.39 -19.37 7.12
N GLU A 220 31.12 -19.00 6.93
CA GLU A 220 29.97 -19.75 7.45
C GLU A 220 29.66 -20.99 6.62
N GLY A 221 29.83 -20.89 5.30
CA GLY A 221 29.42 -21.92 4.34
C GLY A 221 30.54 -22.84 3.89
N GLY A 222 31.81 -22.51 4.11
CA GLY A 222 32.96 -23.28 3.63
C GLY A 222 32.89 -23.54 2.11
N PHE A 223 32.80 -22.48 1.32
CA PHE A 223 32.76 -22.53 -0.15
C PHE A 223 33.68 -21.45 -0.75
N ASP A 224 34.09 -21.64 -2.00
CA ASP A 224 34.89 -20.68 -2.76
C ASP A 224 34.27 -20.40 -4.14
N GLU A 225 34.97 -19.67 -5.00
CA GLU A 225 34.55 -19.33 -6.37
C GLU A 225 34.28 -20.54 -7.29
N ASN A 226 34.78 -21.73 -6.95
CA ASN A 226 34.61 -22.94 -7.77
C ASN A 226 33.31 -23.68 -7.48
N TYR A 227 32.59 -23.30 -6.41
CA TYR A 227 31.30 -23.87 -6.11
C TYR A 227 30.22 -23.32 -7.04
N SER A 228 29.18 -24.11 -7.26
CA SER A 228 27.97 -23.65 -7.94
C SER A 228 26.83 -23.53 -6.94
N VAL A 229 26.11 -22.41 -6.99
CA VAL A 229 24.95 -22.16 -6.14
C VAL A 229 23.73 -21.92 -7.03
N TYR A 230 22.61 -22.57 -6.70
CA TYR A 230 21.35 -22.35 -7.40
C TYR A 230 20.17 -22.63 -6.48
N LEU A 231 19.03 -22.00 -6.79
CA LEU A 231 17.76 -22.36 -6.17
C LEU A 231 17.14 -23.53 -6.93
N ALA A 232 16.58 -24.50 -6.21
CA ALA A 232 15.89 -25.64 -6.80
C ALA A 232 14.70 -25.24 -7.68
N ASP A 233 14.13 -24.06 -7.42
CA ASP A 233 13.05 -23.46 -8.20
C ASP A 233 13.39 -22.00 -8.55
N ASP A 234 13.60 -21.76 -9.83
CA ASP A 234 14.02 -20.48 -10.43
C ASP A 234 12.93 -19.39 -10.33
N LYS A 235 11.67 -19.76 -10.05
CA LYS A 235 10.59 -18.79 -9.88
C LYS A 235 10.78 -17.89 -8.65
N TYR A 236 11.59 -18.32 -7.68
CA TYR A 236 11.84 -17.58 -6.45
C TYR A 236 12.96 -16.56 -6.57
N GLY A 237 13.82 -16.66 -7.57
CA GLY A 237 14.94 -15.75 -7.74
C GLY A 237 16.17 -16.38 -8.36
N SER A 238 17.28 -15.66 -8.24
CA SER A 238 18.61 -16.14 -8.60
C SER A 238 19.56 -15.99 -7.42
N VAL A 239 20.57 -16.85 -7.37
CA VAL A 239 21.65 -16.80 -6.39
C VAL A 239 22.98 -16.87 -7.13
N GLU A 240 23.97 -16.15 -6.63
CA GLU A 240 25.33 -16.15 -7.16
C GLU A 240 26.36 -16.02 -6.05
N ILE A 241 27.55 -16.57 -6.28
CA ILE A 241 28.70 -16.35 -5.39
C ILE A 241 29.41 -15.10 -5.91
N ALA A 242 29.47 -14.06 -5.09
CA ALA A 242 30.09 -12.79 -5.40
C ALA A 242 31.15 -12.46 -4.35
N TYR A 243 32.33 -12.03 -4.81
CA TYR A 243 33.39 -11.54 -3.93
C TYR A 243 33.06 -10.14 -3.42
N THR A 244 33.15 -9.92 -2.11
CA THR A 244 32.84 -8.64 -1.47
C THR A 244 34.13 -8.00 -0.95
N GLU A 245 34.60 -6.95 -1.64
CA GLU A 245 35.87 -6.26 -1.33
C GLU A 245 35.92 -5.67 0.09
N ASP A 246 34.78 -5.24 0.65
CA ASP A 246 34.72 -4.58 1.96
C ASP A 246 35.10 -5.50 3.14
N ILE A 247 34.93 -6.82 2.95
CA ILE A 247 35.20 -7.83 3.97
C ILE A 247 36.17 -8.92 3.50
N ASP A 248 36.67 -8.84 2.27
CA ASP A 248 37.65 -9.78 1.68
C ASP A 248 37.17 -11.25 1.67
N GLU A 249 35.88 -11.48 1.39
CA GLU A 249 35.24 -12.81 1.42
C GLU A 249 34.29 -13.03 0.24
N TYR A 250 34.13 -14.30 -0.17
CA TYR A 250 33.03 -14.69 -1.05
C TYR A 250 31.70 -14.77 -0.28
N MET A 251 30.64 -14.27 -0.89
CA MET A 251 29.28 -14.27 -0.32
C MET A 251 28.29 -14.82 -1.32
N ILE A 252 27.32 -15.60 -0.84
CA ILE A 252 26.15 -15.98 -1.65
C ILE A 252 25.17 -14.80 -1.63
N GLN A 253 25.07 -14.10 -2.75
CA GLN A 253 24.09 -13.06 -2.97
C GLN A 253 22.84 -13.67 -3.62
N ALA A 254 21.68 -13.22 -3.19
CA ALA A 254 20.39 -13.69 -3.65
C ALA A 254 19.50 -12.54 -4.08
N ASP A 255 18.92 -12.66 -5.27
CA ASP A 255 17.93 -11.77 -5.82
C ASP A 255 16.57 -12.47 -5.83
N PHE A 256 15.84 -12.35 -4.72
CA PHE A 256 14.52 -12.96 -4.58
C PHE A 256 13.47 -12.18 -5.34
N ARG A 257 12.65 -12.88 -6.14
CA ARG A 257 11.55 -12.31 -6.94
C ARG A 257 10.18 -12.65 -6.38
N ARG A 258 10.10 -13.57 -5.43
CA ARG A 258 8.85 -14.07 -4.86
C ARG A 258 9.04 -14.61 -3.45
N ALA A 259 8.06 -14.37 -2.58
CA ALA A 259 7.96 -14.98 -1.26
C ALA A 259 7.56 -16.47 -1.33
N GLY A 260 7.99 -17.22 -0.32
CA GLY A 260 7.65 -18.63 -0.11
C GLY A 260 8.88 -19.50 0.15
N ASP A 261 8.67 -20.80 0.13
CA ASP A 261 9.70 -21.79 0.46
C ASP A 261 10.39 -22.34 -0.80
N THR A 262 11.71 -22.38 -0.77
CA THR A 262 12.57 -23.01 -1.78
C THR A 262 13.77 -23.69 -1.12
N VAL A 263 14.54 -24.43 -1.91
CA VAL A 263 15.78 -25.06 -1.45
C VAL A 263 16.94 -24.42 -2.21
N MET A 264 17.94 -23.95 -1.48
CA MET A 264 19.22 -23.53 -2.06
C MET A 264 20.16 -24.73 -2.08
N VAL A 265 20.76 -24.99 -3.24
CA VAL A 265 21.71 -26.07 -3.43
C VAL A 265 23.08 -25.47 -3.68
N LEU A 266 24.04 -25.91 -2.88
CA LEU A 266 25.45 -25.60 -3.03
C LEU A 266 26.18 -26.87 -3.46
N GLU A 267 26.67 -26.89 -4.69
CA GLU A 267 27.32 -28.04 -5.31
C GLU A 267 28.82 -27.80 -5.45
N SER A 268 29.60 -28.72 -4.87
CA SER A 268 31.06 -28.68 -4.90
C SER A 268 31.61 -29.06 -6.28
N PRO A 269 32.87 -28.72 -6.57
CA PRO A 269 33.55 -29.15 -7.81
C PRO A 269 33.58 -30.68 -8.00
N ASP A 270 33.54 -31.43 -6.89
CA ASP A 270 33.55 -32.89 -6.87
C ASP A 270 32.15 -33.51 -7.04
N GLY A 271 31.10 -32.68 -7.09
CA GLY A 271 29.70 -33.08 -7.29
C GLY A 271 28.92 -33.36 -5.99
N ASP A 272 29.51 -33.07 -4.82
CA ASP A 272 28.81 -33.17 -3.54
C ASP A 272 27.84 -31.99 -3.37
N LYS A 273 26.60 -32.27 -2.98
CA LYS A 273 25.54 -31.27 -2.84
C LYS A 273 25.18 -31.06 -1.37
N ARG A 274 25.17 -29.79 -0.95
CA ARG A 274 24.60 -29.34 0.33
C ARG A 274 23.30 -28.61 0.05
N GLU A 275 22.24 -28.98 0.76
CA GLU A 275 20.90 -28.42 0.60
C GLU A 275 20.53 -27.59 1.83
N TYR A 276 19.99 -26.40 1.58
CA TYR A 276 19.51 -25.50 2.62
C TYR A 276 18.05 -25.14 2.33
N ASP A 277 17.18 -25.29 3.32
CA ASP A 277 15.81 -24.80 3.23
C ASP A 277 15.83 -23.27 3.39
N VAL A 278 15.25 -22.56 2.42
CA VAL A 278 15.18 -21.09 2.39
C VAL A 278 13.71 -20.66 2.40
N HIS A 279 13.31 -20.01 3.49
CA HIS A 279 12.01 -19.35 3.61
C HIS A 279 12.17 -17.86 3.27
N ILE A 280 11.47 -17.39 2.25
CA ILE A 280 11.60 -16.02 1.72
C ILE A 280 10.36 -15.21 2.09
N GLU A 281 10.59 -14.06 2.71
CA GLU A 281 9.59 -13.01 2.92
C GLU A 281 10.04 -11.71 2.24
N ARG A 282 9.26 -10.63 2.35
CA ARG A 282 9.46 -9.41 1.55
C ARG A 282 10.78 -8.71 1.84
N ASP A 283 11.14 -8.66 3.12
CA ASP A 283 12.29 -7.90 3.63
C ASP A 283 13.19 -8.76 4.54
N THR A 284 12.93 -10.07 4.57
CA THR A 284 13.68 -11.02 5.38
C THR A 284 13.66 -12.40 4.75
N TYR A 285 14.59 -13.25 5.16
CA TYR A 285 14.65 -14.64 4.80
C TYR A 285 15.16 -15.44 6.00
N THR A 286 14.86 -16.73 6.05
CA THR A 286 15.48 -17.65 7.01
C THR A 286 16.06 -18.85 6.28
N VAL A 287 17.28 -19.22 6.64
CA VAL A 287 17.96 -20.40 6.11
C VAL A 287 18.18 -21.42 7.21
N SER A 288 17.89 -22.68 6.92
CA SER A 288 18.22 -23.81 7.78
C SER A 288 18.87 -24.92 6.96
N GLU A 289 19.95 -25.49 7.48
CA GLU A 289 20.56 -26.69 6.91
C GLU A 289 19.60 -27.88 7.05
N ARG A 290 19.54 -28.70 6.00
CA ARG A 290 18.61 -29.82 5.88
C ARG A 290 19.13 -31.11 6.51
#